data_AF-A0A545V1M4-F1
#
_entry.id   AF-A0A545V1M4-F1
#
_cell.length_a   1.000
_cell.length_b   1.000
_cell.length_c   1.000
_cell.angle_alpha   90.00
_cell.angle_beta   90.00
_cell.angle_gamma   90.00
#
_symmetry.space_group_name_H-M   'P 1'
#
loop_
_entity.id
_entity.type
_entity.pdbx_description
1 polymer ?
#
loop_
_entity_poly.entity_id
_entity_poly.type
_entity_poly.pdbx_seq_one_letter_code
_entity_poly.pdbx_strand_id
1 'polypeptide(L)'
;MTSKSPHVPTAVVLIIAVFLLITFWRTNMGEQYSLSGPQGNGTSVTKPWTTPNPDVGAVTVTVTAPPAAVTHTVVEKIIQEQPPLGSNSAATTIKNSRPRYVFVDLGANGADSLETFLQTSEAKFKYDFPAPPWSTHKEAEIFLFEANPVFNVALVNARQKYGAVGMAITIYPSTVVDTSDGMRTFYLDKVNTEMSYWGSSTYKNHPDAIASGGQGTELSAINFARWLLMETLPQDYVVVKMDIEGAEYDILPHLVEMQAWTVIDVLLVEWHNQLPSEEAREAAKNAIATLEAKGVSCPHYDSAT
;
A
#
# COMPACT_ATOMS: atom_id res chain seq x y z
N MET A 1 33.23 4.68 31.58
CA MET A 1 31.76 4.61 31.44
C MET A 1 31.47 3.87 30.14
N THR A 2 31.11 2.59 30.21
CA THR A 2 30.83 1.75 29.03
C THR A 2 29.33 1.71 28.78
N SER A 3 28.93 2.27 27.65
CA SER A 3 27.56 2.28 27.12
C SER A 3 27.13 0.85 26.74
N LYS A 4 26.01 0.38 27.29
CA LYS A 4 25.39 -0.90 26.89
C LYS A 4 24.55 -0.68 25.63
N SER A 5 24.78 -1.49 24.60
CA SER A 5 23.95 -1.56 23.40
C SER A 5 22.51 -1.96 23.75
N PRO A 6 21.48 -1.37 23.11
CA PRO A 6 20.10 -1.73 23.38
C PRO A 6 19.80 -3.10 22.76
N HIS A 7 19.69 -4.11 23.62
CA HIS A 7 19.11 -5.40 23.24
C HIS A 7 17.61 -5.21 23.01
N VAL A 8 17.18 -5.31 21.75
CA VAL A 8 15.76 -5.46 21.43
C VAL A 8 15.34 -6.88 21.87
N PRO A 9 14.34 -7.03 22.75
CA PRO A 9 13.91 -8.35 23.22
C PRO A 9 13.45 -9.20 22.05
N THR A 10 13.89 -10.45 21.99
CA THR A 10 13.57 -11.42 20.93
C THR A 10 12.06 -11.59 20.70
N ALA A 11 11.25 -11.34 21.74
CA ALA A 11 9.79 -11.34 21.65
C ALA A 11 9.25 -10.23 20.73
N VAL A 12 9.87 -9.04 20.70
CA VAL A 12 9.45 -7.92 19.84
C VAL A 12 9.73 -8.23 18.37
N VAL A 13 10.88 -8.85 18.09
CA VAL A 13 11.23 -9.30 16.73
C VAL A 13 10.25 -10.38 16.23
N LEU A 14 9.86 -11.31 17.11
CA LEU A 14 8.88 -12.34 16.78
C LEU A 14 7.48 -11.77 16.52
N ILE A 15 7.04 -10.78 17.32
CA ILE A 15 5.74 -10.12 17.13
C ILE A 15 5.69 -9.38 15.79
N ILE A 16 6.77 -8.67 15.43
CA ILE A 16 6.87 -7.98 14.13
C ILE A 16 6.85 -8.99 12.97
N ALA A 17 7.61 -10.08 13.07
CA ALA A 17 7.65 -11.11 12.03
C ALA A 17 6.30 -11.82 11.85
N VAL A 18 5.59 -12.10 12.94
CA VAL A 18 4.24 -12.70 12.90
C VAL A 18 3.23 -11.71 12.33
N PHE A 19 3.31 -10.43 12.70
CA PHE A 19 2.45 -9.39 12.14
C PHE A 19 2.65 -9.27 10.63
N LEU A 20 3.90 -9.18 10.15
CA LEU A 20 4.26 -9.12 8.72
C LEU A 20 3.82 -10.38 7.96
N LEU A 21 3.91 -11.55 8.57
CA LEU A 21 3.46 -12.80 7.95
C LEU A 21 1.93 -12.85 7.82
N ILE A 22 1.19 -12.35 8.82
CA ILE A 22 -0.27 -12.27 8.80
C ILE A 22 -0.76 -11.25 7.78
N THR A 23 -0.14 -10.07 7.69
CA THR A 23 -0.45 -9.08 6.64
C THR A 23 -0.12 -9.62 5.26
N PHE A 24 1.03 -10.28 5.08
CA PHE A 24 1.40 -10.95 3.82
C PHE A 24 0.39 -12.03 3.42
N TRP A 25 -0.13 -12.80 4.39
CA TRP A 25 -1.14 -13.83 4.13
C TRP A 25 -2.49 -13.22 3.74
N ARG A 26 -2.95 -12.20 4.47
CA ARG A 26 -4.23 -11.53 4.20
C ARG A 26 -4.28 -10.81 2.86
N THR A 27 -3.16 -10.25 2.40
CA THR A 27 -3.08 -9.55 1.10
C THR A 27 -2.89 -10.49 -0.10
N ASN A 28 -2.41 -11.73 0.12
CA ASN A 28 -2.15 -12.69 -0.97
C ASN A 28 -3.17 -13.83 -1.07
N MET A 29 -3.98 -14.07 -0.04
CA MET A 29 -5.02 -15.10 -0.05
C MET A 29 -6.38 -14.40 0.15
N GLY A 30 -6.95 -13.88 -0.93
CA GLY A 30 -8.28 -13.28 -0.89
C GLY A 30 -9.34 -14.31 -0.49
N GLU A 31 -9.88 -14.20 0.73
CA GLU A 31 -11.09 -14.90 1.12
C GLU A 31 -12.28 -14.33 0.32
N GLN A 32 -12.99 -15.21 -0.39
CA GLN A 32 -14.30 -14.89 -0.95
C GLN A 32 -15.32 -14.78 0.19
N TYR A 33 -15.58 -13.57 0.67
CA TYR A 33 -16.78 -13.31 1.47
C TYR A 33 -17.99 -13.32 0.56
N SER A 34 -18.72 -14.43 0.56
CA SER A 34 -20.05 -14.52 -0.05
C SER A 34 -21.06 -13.88 0.90
N LEU A 35 -21.55 -12.68 0.54
CA LEU A 35 -22.69 -12.05 1.20
C LEU A 35 -23.98 -12.63 0.61
N SER A 36 -24.62 -13.54 1.34
CA SER A 36 -25.97 -14.01 1.04
C SER A 36 -27.01 -12.98 1.48
N GLY A 37 -27.63 -12.28 0.54
CA GLY A 37 -28.85 -11.47 0.73
C GLY A 37 -30.10 -12.16 0.18
N PRO A 38 -31.32 -11.85 0.68
CA PRO A 38 -32.54 -12.56 0.34
C PRO A 38 -33.10 -12.21 -1.05
N GLN A 39 -33.63 -13.22 -1.74
CA GLN A 39 -34.27 -13.14 -3.06
C GLN A 39 -35.56 -12.30 -3.06
N GLY A 40 -35.63 -11.34 -3.99
CA GLY A 40 -36.84 -10.68 -4.45
C GLY A 40 -37.09 -10.99 -5.93
N ASN A 41 -38.34 -11.34 -6.25
CA ASN A 41 -38.85 -11.85 -7.52
C ASN A 41 -38.81 -10.82 -8.67
N GLY A 42 -38.47 -11.25 -9.89
CA GLY A 42 -38.63 -10.44 -11.11
C GLY A 42 -38.12 -11.12 -12.37
N THR A 43 -39.04 -11.55 -13.23
CA THR A 43 -38.87 -12.34 -14.46
C THR A 43 -38.31 -11.56 -15.66
N SER A 44 -37.34 -12.11 -16.40
CA SER A 44 -37.31 -12.13 -17.89
C SER A 44 -36.15 -12.94 -18.52
N VAL A 45 -36.50 -14.14 -19.02
CA VAL A 45 -36.22 -14.76 -20.35
C VAL A 45 -34.77 -14.84 -20.93
N THR A 46 -34.19 -16.07 -20.83
CA THR A 46 -33.40 -16.92 -21.77
C THR A 46 -32.08 -16.41 -22.40
N LYS A 47 -30.95 -17.14 -22.41
CA LYS A 47 -30.67 -18.53 -22.87
C LYS A 47 -29.45 -19.18 -22.15
N PRO A 48 -29.25 -20.52 -22.23
CA PRO A 48 -28.59 -21.32 -21.20
C PRO A 48 -27.08 -21.48 -21.40
N TRP A 49 -26.34 -21.47 -20.28
CA TRP A 49 -24.97 -21.97 -20.21
C TRP A 49 -24.97 -23.28 -19.43
N THR A 50 -24.41 -24.33 -20.04
CA THR A 50 -24.28 -25.68 -19.51
C THR A 50 -23.22 -25.75 -18.42
N THR A 51 -23.57 -26.27 -17.25
CA THR A 51 -22.63 -26.56 -16.15
C THR A 51 -21.85 -27.86 -16.39
N PRO A 52 -20.54 -27.91 -16.06
CA PRO A 52 -19.84 -29.18 -15.87
C PRO A 52 -20.13 -29.80 -14.49
N ASN A 53 -20.22 -31.12 -14.50
CA ASN A 53 -20.48 -32.06 -13.40
C ASN A 53 -19.48 -31.94 -12.22
N PRO A 54 -19.92 -32.00 -10.94
CA PRO A 54 -19.02 -32.06 -9.79
C PRO A 54 -18.77 -33.52 -9.40
N ASP A 55 -17.70 -34.12 -9.91
CA ASP A 55 -17.17 -35.40 -9.41
C ASP A 55 -15.66 -35.28 -9.23
N VAL A 56 -15.21 -34.81 -8.07
CA VAL A 56 -13.92 -35.24 -7.52
C VAL A 56 -14.00 -35.22 -5.99
N GLY A 57 -13.79 -36.39 -5.39
CA GLY A 57 -13.98 -36.67 -3.98
C GLY A 57 -13.04 -35.93 -3.03
N ALA A 58 -13.49 -35.86 -1.77
CA ALA A 58 -12.74 -35.32 -0.65
C ALA A 58 -11.39 -36.05 -0.48
N VAL A 59 -10.30 -35.28 -0.51
CA VAL A 59 -8.98 -35.74 -0.08
C VAL A 59 -8.76 -35.24 1.34
N THR A 60 -8.79 -36.14 2.31
CA THR A 60 -8.42 -35.85 3.70
C THR A 60 -6.89 -35.94 3.80
N VAL A 61 -6.22 -34.80 4.06
CA VAL A 61 -4.79 -34.79 4.43
C VAL A 61 -4.69 -34.57 5.94
N THR A 62 -4.22 -35.59 6.64
CA THR A 62 -3.87 -35.53 8.06
C THR A 62 -2.56 -34.77 8.22
N VAL A 63 -2.56 -33.64 8.93
CA VAL A 63 -1.34 -32.91 9.31
C VAL A 63 -0.91 -33.35 10.71
N THR A 64 0.17 -34.12 10.79
CA THR A 64 0.88 -34.41 12.05
C THR A 64 1.71 -33.20 12.47
N ALA A 65 1.50 -32.72 13.69
CA ALA A 65 2.31 -31.67 14.32
C ALA A 65 3.74 -32.15 14.61
N PRO A 66 4.78 -31.29 14.50
CA PRO A 66 6.13 -31.62 14.92
C PRO A 66 6.29 -31.53 16.45
N PRO A 67 7.08 -32.42 17.09
CA PRO A 67 7.27 -32.43 18.54
C PRO A 67 8.27 -31.36 19.01
N ALA A 68 8.04 -30.90 20.23
CA ALA A 68 8.81 -29.89 20.94
C ALA A 68 10.15 -30.41 21.51
N ALA A 69 11.13 -29.49 21.51
CA ALA A 69 12.28 -29.32 22.41
C ALA A 69 13.15 -30.53 22.85
N VAL A 70 14.45 -30.42 22.59
CA VAL A 70 15.49 -31.00 23.45
C VAL A 70 16.63 -29.98 23.64
N THR A 71 16.78 -29.54 24.89
CA THR A 71 17.93 -28.81 25.42
C THR A 71 19.06 -29.79 25.76
N HIS A 72 20.29 -29.48 25.36
CA HIS A 72 21.47 -30.08 25.98
C HIS A 72 22.51 -29.00 26.29
N THR A 73 22.78 -28.85 27.58
CA THR A 73 23.93 -28.14 28.14
C THR A 73 25.03 -29.18 28.39
N VAL A 74 26.22 -29.01 27.82
CA VAL A 74 27.47 -29.55 28.37
C VAL A 74 28.59 -28.54 28.13
N VAL A 75 29.27 -28.18 29.20
CA VAL A 75 30.48 -27.35 29.27
C VAL A 75 31.68 -28.31 29.28
N GLU A 76 32.75 -28.01 28.51
CA GLU A 76 34.17 -27.99 28.96
C GLU A 76 35.19 -28.04 27.78
N LYS A 77 35.82 -26.89 27.55
CA LYS A 77 37.28 -26.62 27.54
C LYS A 77 38.23 -27.69 26.95
N ILE A 78 38.77 -27.42 25.76
CA ILE A 78 40.16 -27.77 25.37
C ILE A 78 40.75 -26.61 24.55
N ILE A 79 41.89 -26.08 25.02
CA ILE A 79 42.79 -25.16 24.30
C ILE A 79 44.00 -25.97 23.88
N GLN A 80 44.33 -26.03 22.57
CA GLN A 80 45.70 -26.20 22.07
C GLN A 80 45.85 -25.60 20.65
N GLU A 81 46.74 -24.60 20.56
CA GLU A 81 47.73 -24.22 19.52
C GLU A 81 47.39 -24.09 18.00
N GLN A 82 47.93 -23.01 17.39
CA GLN A 82 47.59 -22.39 16.09
C GLN A 82 48.12 -23.10 14.83
N PRO A 83 47.68 -22.69 13.61
CA PRO A 83 48.44 -21.69 12.82
C PRO A 83 47.56 -20.62 12.14
N PRO A 84 48.13 -19.49 11.65
CA PRO A 84 47.33 -18.35 11.19
C PRO A 84 46.74 -18.62 9.81
N LEU A 85 45.41 -18.62 9.68
CA LEU A 85 44.74 -18.65 8.39
C LEU A 85 43.97 -17.35 8.14
N GLY A 86 44.42 -16.67 7.09
CA GLY A 86 43.51 -16.19 6.06
C GLY A 86 42.75 -14.93 6.38
N SER A 87 43.23 -13.83 5.79
CA SER A 87 42.43 -12.68 5.42
C SER A 87 41.22 -13.09 4.58
N ASN A 88 40.11 -13.46 5.21
CA ASN A 88 38.80 -13.43 4.57
C ASN A 88 38.03 -12.28 5.20
N SER A 89 38.37 -11.09 4.71
CA SER A 89 37.39 -10.05 4.44
C SER A 89 36.13 -10.73 3.90
N ALA A 90 35.13 -10.93 4.76
CA ALA A 90 33.76 -11.04 4.32
C ALA A 90 33.37 -9.65 3.82
N ALA A 91 33.92 -9.28 2.66
CA ALA A 91 33.33 -8.29 1.79
C ALA A 91 31.98 -8.88 1.39
N THR A 92 30.97 -8.62 2.23
CA THR A 92 29.57 -8.66 1.84
C THR A 92 29.53 -7.98 0.50
N THR A 93 29.33 -8.77 -0.55
CA THR A 93 29.20 -8.26 -1.90
C THR A 93 27.90 -7.47 -1.89
N ILE A 94 28.01 -6.18 -1.62
CA ILE A 94 26.95 -5.22 -1.89
C ILE A 94 26.77 -5.37 -3.39
N LYS A 95 25.75 -6.14 -3.81
CA LYS A 95 25.24 -6.00 -5.17
C LYS A 95 24.91 -4.52 -5.26
N ASN A 96 25.66 -3.79 -6.08
CA ASN A 96 25.24 -2.50 -6.60
C ASN A 96 23.95 -2.77 -7.40
N SER A 97 22.83 -2.93 -6.70
CA SER A 97 21.52 -2.92 -7.32
C SER A 97 21.30 -1.48 -7.77
N ARG A 98 20.97 -1.30 -9.05
CA ARG A 98 20.48 -0.03 -9.57
C ARG A 98 19.42 0.53 -8.62
N PRO A 99 19.34 1.86 -8.43
CA PRO A 99 18.16 2.54 -7.87
C PRO A 99 16.85 1.91 -8.37
N ARG A 100 15.85 1.77 -7.50
CA ARG A 100 14.51 1.35 -7.93
C ARG A 100 13.74 2.56 -8.42
N TYR A 101 12.88 2.37 -9.42
CA TYR A 101 11.86 3.35 -9.77
C TYR A 101 10.58 2.91 -9.06
N VAL A 102 10.06 3.73 -8.16
CA VAL A 102 8.88 3.40 -7.35
C VAL A 102 7.75 4.38 -7.66
N PHE A 103 6.57 3.83 -7.94
CA PHE A 103 5.34 4.60 -8.10
C PHE A 103 4.34 4.20 -7.01
N VAL A 104 3.85 5.19 -6.27
CA VAL A 104 2.88 5.01 -5.19
C VAL A 104 1.64 5.81 -5.53
N ASP A 105 0.51 5.12 -5.64
CA ASP A 105 -0.79 5.69 -5.97
C ASP A 105 -1.70 5.63 -4.74
N LEU A 106 -2.01 6.79 -4.16
CA LEU A 106 -2.92 6.93 -3.03
C LEU A 106 -4.28 7.38 -3.57
N GLY A 107 -5.30 6.54 -3.37
CA GLY A 107 -6.61 6.68 -4.02
C GLY A 107 -6.57 6.12 -5.43
N ALA A 108 -6.12 4.87 -5.55
CA ALA A 108 -5.97 4.19 -6.83
C ALA A 108 -7.32 3.89 -7.51
N ASN A 109 -8.43 3.91 -6.75
CA ASN A 109 -9.78 3.66 -7.24
C ASN A 109 -9.81 2.34 -8.06
N GLY A 110 -10.41 2.34 -9.25
CA GLY A 110 -10.42 1.22 -10.19
C GLY A 110 -9.09 0.92 -10.90
N ALA A 111 -7.96 1.43 -10.40
CA ALA A 111 -6.65 1.49 -11.05
C ALA A 111 -6.61 2.41 -12.29
N ASP A 112 -7.43 3.47 -12.31
CA ASP A 112 -7.49 4.41 -13.44
C ASP A 112 -6.15 5.15 -13.62
N SER A 113 -5.56 5.64 -12.52
CA SER A 113 -4.27 6.35 -12.54
C SER A 113 -3.10 5.43 -12.90
N LEU A 114 -3.18 4.12 -12.60
CA LEU A 114 -2.21 3.13 -13.07
C LEU A 114 -2.18 3.05 -14.60
N GLU A 115 -3.34 3.00 -15.24
CA GLU A 115 -3.44 2.96 -16.71
C GLU A 115 -2.82 4.22 -17.33
N THR A 116 -3.06 5.39 -16.72
CA THR A 116 -2.41 6.66 -17.13
C THR A 116 -0.91 6.64 -16.90
N PHE A 117 -0.42 6.18 -15.75
CA PHE A 117 1.02 6.03 -15.47
C PHE A 117 1.71 5.10 -16.47
N LEU A 118 1.05 4.00 -16.84
CA LEU A 118 1.57 3.05 -17.83
C LEU A 118 1.37 3.49 -19.29
N GLN A 119 0.73 4.66 -19.49
CA GLN A 119 0.46 5.24 -20.80
C GLN A 119 -0.27 4.27 -21.73
N THR A 120 -1.25 3.53 -21.20
CA THR A 120 -2.03 2.57 -22.00
C THR A 120 -3.02 3.30 -22.92
N SER A 121 -3.45 2.63 -23.99
CA SER A 121 -4.47 3.17 -24.89
C SER A 121 -5.82 3.36 -24.20
N GLU A 122 -6.07 2.61 -23.13
CA GLU A 122 -7.30 2.59 -22.35
C GLU A 122 -7.30 3.62 -21.20
N ALA A 123 -6.19 4.34 -21.00
CA ALA A 123 -6.04 5.31 -19.92
C ALA A 123 -7.14 6.40 -19.96
N LYS A 124 -7.91 6.46 -18.88
CA LYS A 124 -9.02 7.40 -18.65
C LYS A 124 -8.54 8.86 -18.59
N PHE A 125 -7.42 9.10 -17.91
CA PHE A 125 -6.83 10.44 -17.72
C PHE A 125 -5.61 10.63 -18.62
N LYS A 126 -5.20 11.90 -18.82
CA LYS A 126 -4.02 12.25 -19.62
C LYS A 126 -3.02 13.05 -18.79
N TYR A 127 -2.11 12.33 -18.14
CA TYR A 127 -1.01 12.92 -17.40
C TYR A 127 0.31 12.25 -17.77
N ASP A 128 1.37 13.03 -17.96
CA ASP A 128 2.72 12.53 -18.21
C ASP A 128 3.50 12.48 -16.89
N PHE A 129 3.48 11.31 -16.24
CA PHE A 129 4.15 11.14 -14.96
C PHE A 129 5.67 11.20 -15.12
N PRO A 130 6.41 11.86 -14.21
CA PRO A 130 7.86 11.88 -14.29
C PRO A 130 8.48 10.48 -14.17
N ALA A 131 9.47 10.21 -15.02
CA ALA A 131 10.27 8.99 -14.98
C ALA A 131 11.77 9.35 -14.93
N PRO A 132 12.59 8.54 -14.23
CA PRO A 132 14.02 8.76 -14.24
C PRO A 132 14.61 8.33 -15.60
N PRO A 133 15.72 8.95 -16.05
CA PRO A 133 16.28 8.70 -17.39
C PRO A 133 16.82 7.28 -17.61
N TRP A 134 16.91 6.47 -16.55
CA TRP A 134 17.46 5.11 -16.57
C TRP A 134 16.39 4.01 -16.44
N SER A 135 15.09 4.37 -16.39
CA SER A 135 13.98 3.42 -16.27
C SER A 135 12.79 3.85 -17.12
N THR A 136 11.86 2.92 -17.33
CA THR A 136 10.54 3.17 -17.91
C THR A 136 9.43 2.91 -16.89
N HIS A 137 8.21 3.43 -17.12
CA HIS A 137 7.04 3.16 -16.26
C HIS A 137 6.75 1.66 -16.09
N LYS A 138 7.04 0.84 -17.11
CA LYS A 138 6.84 -0.61 -17.06
C LYS A 138 7.83 -1.34 -16.16
N GLU A 139 8.95 -0.70 -15.82
CA GLU A 139 9.98 -1.24 -14.93
C GLU A 139 9.83 -0.75 -13.48
N ALA A 140 8.84 0.11 -13.20
CA ALA A 140 8.59 0.60 -11.85
C ALA A 140 8.07 -0.51 -10.93
N GLU A 141 8.44 -0.44 -9.66
CA GLU A 141 7.74 -1.10 -8.57
C GLU A 141 6.54 -0.24 -8.16
N ILE A 142 5.34 -0.81 -8.21
CA ILE A 142 4.09 -0.06 -8.13
C ILE A 142 3.30 -0.47 -6.88
N PHE A 143 2.83 0.51 -6.13
CA PHE A 143 2.03 0.33 -4.93
C PHE A 143 0.71 1.09 -5.06
N LEU A 144 -0.41 0.38 -4.94
CA LEU A 144 -1.76 0.95 -5.11
C LEU A 144 -2.53 0.88 -3.79
N PHE A 145 -2.92 2.02 -3.24
CA PHE A 145 -3.71 2.14 -2.01
C PHE A 145 -5.13 2.61 -2.36
N GLU A 146 -6.13 1.89 -1.85
CA GLU A 146 -7.53 2.27 -2.02
C GLU A 146 -8.34 1.90 -0.79
N ALA A 147 -9.02 2.88 -0.22
CA ALA A 147 -9.81 2.70 0.99
C ALA A 147 -11.20 2.13 0.71
N ASN A 148 -11.85 2.53 -0.38
CA ASN A 148 -13.21 2.09 -0.68
C ASN A 148 -13.23 0.62 -1.15
N PRO A 149 -13.87 -0.30 -0.38
CA PRO A 149 -13.87 -1.73 -0.71
C PRO A 149 -14.52 -2.08 -2.05
N VAL A 150 -15.32 -1.17 -2.63
CA VAL A 150 -15.95 -1.39 -3.94
C VAL A 150 -14.92 -1.62 -5.05
N PHE A 151 -13.71 -1.10 -4.90
CA PHE A 151 -12.62 -1.23 -5.88
C PHE A 151 -11.72 -2.44 -5.68
N ASN A 152 -11.91 -3.23 -4.62
CA ASN A 152 -11.06 -4.39 -4.33
C ASN A 152 -10.93 -5.35 -5.53
N VAL A 153 -12.06 -5.62 -6.20
CA VAL A 153 -12.07 -6.52 -7.37
C VAL A 153 -11.28 -5.91 -8.54
N ALA A 154 -11.42 -4.60 -8.78
CA ALA A 154 -10.68 -3.91 -9.83
C ALA A 154 -9.16 -3.94 -9.56
N LEU A 155 -8.73 -3.68 -8.33
CA LEU A 155 -7.32 -3.75 -7.94
C LEU A 155 -6.73 -5.16 -8.09
N VAL A 156 -7.47 -6.20 -7.68
CA VAL A 156 -7.04 -7.60 -7.88
C VAL A 156 -6.89 -7.92 -9.36
N ASN A 157 -7.86 -7.50 -10.19
CA ASN A 157 -7.81 -7.71 -11.63
C ASN A 157 -6.63 -6.97 -12.27
N ALA A 158 -6.36 -5.72 -11.87
CA ALA A 158 -5.22 -4.95 -12.34
C ALA A 158 -3.89 -5.64 -11.98
N ARG A 159 -3.72 -6.04 -10.72
CA ARG A 159 -2.53 -6.79 -10.26
C ARG A 159 -2.33 -8.08 -11.07
N GLN A 160 -3.39 -8.84 -11.34
CA GLN A 160 -3.30 -10.07 -12.14
C GLN A 160 -2.94 -9.79 -13.60
N LYS A 161 -3.62 -8.83 -14.25
CA LYS A 161 -3.39 -8.41 -15.64
C LYS A 161 -1.93 -8.02 -15.87
N TYR A 162 -1.39 -7.16 -15.02
CA TYR A 162 -0.04 -6.63 -15.16
C TYR A 162 1.04 -7.56 -14.60
N GLY A 163 0.74 -8.30 -13.54
CA GLY A 163 1.61 -9.36 -13.04
C GLY A 163 1.85 -10.46 -14.07
N ALA A 164 0.85 -10.79 -14.90
CA ALA A 164 0.98 -11.77 -15.99
C ALA A 164 1.99 -11.37 -17.07
N VAL A 165 2.31 -10.07 -17.18
CA VAL A 165 3.34 -9.54 -18.09
C VAL A 165 4.62 -9.11 -17.35
N GLY A 166 4.79 -9.56 -16.10
CA GLY A 166 6.03 -9.43 -15.33
C GLY A 166 6.19 -8.11 -14.55
N MET A 167 5.13 -7.32 -14.40
CA MET A 167 5.18 -6.07 -13.63
C MET A 167 5.05 -6.32 -12.12
N ALA A 168 5.80 -5.55 -11.33
CA ALA A 168 5.78 -5.61 -9.88
C ALA A 168 4.69 -4.69 -9.31
N ILE A 169 3.50 -5.24 -9.05
CA ILE A 169 2.37 -4.49 -8.47
C ILE A 169 1.98 -5.09 -7.11
N THR A 170 1.99 -4.24 -6.10
CA THR A 170 1.48 -4.51 -4.75
C THR A 170 0.22 -3.68 -4.51
N ILE A 171 -0.82 -4.29 -3.98
CA ILE A 171 -2.10 -3.63 -3.70
C ILE A 171 -2.40 -3.62 -2.21
N TYR A 172 -2.98 -2.52 -1.74
CA TYR A 172 -3.52 -2.32 -0.40
C TYR A 172 -5.03 -2.02 -0.50
N PRO A 173 -5.85 -3.05 -0.78
CA PRO A 173 -7.30 -2.90 -0.89
C PRO A 173 -7.92 -2.64 0.49
N SER A 174 -9.01 -1.86 0.52
CA SER A 174 -9.73 -1.50 1.76
C SER A 174 -8.82 -0.94 2.86
N THR A 175 -7.82 -0.14 2.46
CA THR A 175 -6.79 0.38 3.36
C THR A 175 -6.74 1.90 3.29
N VAL A 176 -6.92 2.54 4.44
CA VAL A 176 -6.84 4.00 4.58
C VAL A 176 -5.37 4.41 4.74
N VAL A 177 -4.95 5.39 3.95
CA VAL A 177 -3.69 6.11 4.15
C VAL A 177 -3.94 7.17 5.23
N ASP A 178 -3.22 7.08 6.34
CA ASP A 178 -3.40 7.95 7.52
C ASP A 178 -2.04 8.34 8.13
N THR A 179 -2.09 9.10 9.22
CA THR A 179 -0.97 9.55 10.06
C THR A 179 -0.63 8.54 11.18
N SER A 180 -1.41 7.47 11.32
CA SER A 180 -1.19 6.42 12.31
C SER A 180 -1.65 5.06 11.79
N ASP A 181 -1.02 3.99 12.28
CA ASP A 181 -1.51 2.64 12.01
C ASP A 181 -2.69 2.31 12.93
N GLY A 182 -3.63 1.49 12.45
CA GLY A 182 -4.70 0.98 13.29
C GLY A 182 -6.02 0.90 12.54
N MET A 183 -7.08 1.35 13.20
CA MET A 183 -8.42 1.46 12.60
C MET A 183 -8.73 2.94 12.38
N ARG A 184 -9.31 3.25 11.23
CA ARG A 184 -9.81 4.59 10.90
C ARG A 184 -11.25 4.49 10.41
N THR A 185 -12.09 5.37 10.91
CA THR A 185 -13.43 5.58 10.38
C THR A 185 -13.34 6.18 8.97
N PHE A 186 -13.92 5.48 8.00
CA PHE A 186 -14.01 5.89 6.60
C PHE A 186 -15.48 5.98 6.18
N TYR A 187 -15.86 7.07 5.53
CA TYR A 187 -17.23 7.34 5.13
C TYR A 187 -17.39 7.05 3.64
N LEU A 188 -18.23 6.07 3.33
CA LEU A 188 -18.45 5.63 1.95
C LEU A 188 -19.48 6.52 1.26
N ASP A 189 -19.14 6.97 0.06
CA ASP A 189 -20.12 7.40 -0.94
C ASP A 189 -20.88 6.17 -1.45
N LYS A 190 -22.21 6.25 -1.40
CA LYS A 190 -23.17 5.23 -1.86
C LYS A 190 -24.17 5.81 -2.86
N VAL A 191 -24.04 7.09 -3.21
CA VAL A 191 -25.01 7.83 -4.02
C VAL A 191 -24.47 8.14 -5.41
N ASN A 192 -23.16 8.33 -5.58
CA ASN A 192 -22.59 8.66 -6.89
C ASN A 192 -22.00 7.43 -7.59
N THR A 193 -22.84 6.42 -7.85
CA THR A 193 -22.43 5.20 -8.54
C THR A 193 -21.88 5.47 -9.94
N GLU A 194 -22.39 6.48 -10.63
CA GLU A 194 -21.97 6.88 -11.99
C GLU A 194 -20.60 7.57 -12.01
N MET A 195 -20.19 8.15 -10.88
CA MET A 195 -18.89 8.83 -10.72
C MET A 195 -17.88 7.97 -9.96
N SER A 196 -18.12 6.65 -9.88
CA SER A 196 -17.25 5.71 -9.17
C SER A 196 -16.99 6.14 -7.73
N TYR A 197 -18.04 6.53 -7.00
CA TYR A 197 -18.00 6.74 -5.54
C TYR A 197 -16.89 7.67 -5.04
N TRP A 198 -16.52 8.65 -5.90
CA TRP A 198 -15.44 9.61 -5.65
C TRP A 198 -15.55 10.28 -4.27
N GLY A 199 -16.74 10.57 -3.76
CA GLY A 199 -16.89 11.26 -2.48
C GLY A 199 -16.69 10.43 -1.21
N SER A 200 -15.96 9.31 -1.29
CA SER A 200 -15.63 8.48 -0.13
C SER A 200 -14.40 9.05 0.58
N SER A 201 -14.50 9.34 1.88
CA SER A 201 -13.49 10.14 2.57
C SER A 201 -13.33 9.77 4.05
N THR A 202 -12.20 10.16 4.66
CA THR A 202 -12.04 10.18 6.12
C THR A 202 -12.81 11.34 6.78
N TYR A 203 -13.29 12.31 5.98
CA TYR A 203 -14.07 13.46 6.41
C TYR A 203 -15.56 13.16 6.39
N LYS A 204 -16.19 13.12 7.57
CA LYS A 204 -17.65 12.92 7.70
C LYS A 204 -18.46 14.00 6.99
N ASN A 205 -17.91 15.21 6.91
CA ASN A 205 -18.55 16.37 6.30
C ASN A 205 -18.46 16.38 4.76
N HIS A 206 -17.89 15.36 4.13
CA HIS A 206 -17.95 15.21 2.68
C HIS A 206 -19.43 15.20 2.23
N PRO A 207 -19.84 16.04 1.25
CA PRO A 207 -21.25 16.14 0.83
C PRO A 207 -21.85 14.78 0.46
N ASP A 208 -21.11 13.94 -0.27
CA ASP A 208 -21.58 12.63 -0.68
C ASP A 208 -21.62 11.61 0.47
N ALA A 209 -20.69 11.72 1.43
CA ALA A 209 -20.76 10.93 2.66
C ALA A 209 -22.03 11.28 3.46
N ILE A 210 -22.37 12.56 3.58
CA ILE A 210 -23.60 13.03 4.21
C ILE A 210 -24.82 12.49 3.44
N ALA A 211 -24.83 12.63 2.11
CA ALA A 211 -25.91 12.13 1.26
C ALA A 211 -26.08 10.61 1.36
N SER A 212 -24.99 9.89 1.66
CA SER A 212 -24.95 8.44 1.90
C SER A 212 -25.35 8.04 3.33
N GLY A 213 -25.84 8.99 4.14
CA GLY A 213 -26.30 8.80 5.51
C GLY A 213 -25.22 8.99 6.57
N GLY A 214 -24.00 9.36 6.20
CA GLY A 214 -22.90 9.70 7.11
C GLY A 214 -22.47 8.55 8.03
N GLN A 215 -22.76 7.30 7.63
CA GLN A 215 -22.39 6.11 8.38
C GLN A 215 -20.95 5.73 8.05
N GLY A 216 -20.08 5.87 9.03
CA GLY A 216 -18.68 5.45 8.93
C GLY A 216 -18.55 3.93 8.99
N THR A 217 -17.57 3.42 8.26
CA THR A 217 -17.09 2.04 8.29
C THR A 217 -15.68 2.04 8.84
N GLU A 218 -15.36 1.13 9.76
CA GLU A 218 -14.01 1.01 10.30
C GLU A 218 -13.14 0.19 9.34
N LEU A 219 -12.06 0.79 8.85
CA LEU A 219 -11.10 0.16 7.95
C LEU A 219 -9.71 0.17 8.56
N SER A 220 -8.84 -0.74 8.08
CA SER A 220 -7.43 -0.72 8.46
C SER A 220 -6.77 0.54 7.90
N ALA A 221 -5.97 1.19 8.74
CA ALA A 221 -5.21 2.38 8.40
C ALA A 221 -3.72 2.13 8.53
N ILE A 222 -2.94 2.74 7.64
CA ILE A 222 -1.49 2.68 7.64
C ILE A 222 -0.94 4.09 7.83
N ASN A 223 0.03 4.24 8.73
CA ASN A 223 0.86 5.44 8.77
C ASN A 223 1.69 5.51 7.48
N PHE A 224 1.29 6.38 6.56
CA PHE A 224 1.88 6.42 5.22
C PHE A 224 3.33 6.89 5.22
N ALA A 225 3.66 7.91 6.03
CA ALA A 225 5.03 8.41 6.12
C ALA A 225 5.99 7.32 6.65
N ARG A 226 5.56 6.59 7.69
CA ARG A 226 6.29 5.43 8.23
C ARG A 226 6.43 4.33 7.18
N TRP A 227 5.35 4.01 6.46
CA TRP A 227 5.38 3.02 5.40
C TRP A 227 6.39 3.37 4.32
N LEU A 228 6.37 4.61 3.80
CA LEU A 228 7.34 5.08 2.81
C LEU A 228 8.78 4.89 3.29
N LEU A 229 9.10 5.40 4.48
CA LEU A 229 10.46 5.32 5.05
C LEU A 229 10.97 3.89 5.28
N MET A 230 10.08 2.91 5.39
CA MET A 230 10.45 1.51 5.53
C MET A 230 10.50 0.76 4.19
N GLU A 231 9.68 1.17 3.23
CA GLU A 231 9.56 0.52 1.93
C GLU A 231 10.61 1.02 0.94
N THR A 232 11.05 2.26 1.05
CA THR A 232 11.97 2.91 0.10
C THR A 232 13.31 3.28 0.71
N LEU A 233 14.30 3.47 -0.18
CA LEU A 233 15.64 3.93 0.18
C LEU A 233 15.90 5.32 -0.41
N PRO A 234 16.78 6.15 0.20
CA PRO A 234 17.13 7.47 -0.33
C PRO A 234 17.75 7.47 -1.73
N GLN A 235 18.14 6.30 -2.25
CA GLN A 235 18.70 6.15 -3.59
C GLN A 235 17.66 5.74 -4.64
N ASP A 236 16.45 5.36 -4.23
CA ASP A 236 15.35 5.08 -5.15
C ASP A 236 14.85 6.40 -5.78
N TYR A 237 14.16 6.30 -6.91
CA TYR A 237 13.40 7.40 -7.48
C TYR A 237 11.91 7.17 -7.19
N VAL A 238 11.32 7.95 -6.29
CA VAL A 238 9.97 7.71 -5.76
C VAL A 238 9.00 8.80 -6.20
N VAL A 239 7.96 8.37 -6.91
CA VAL A 239 6.84 9.22 -7.35
C VAL A 239 5.60 8.84 -6.55
N VAL A 240 5.02 9.81 -5.84
CA VAL A 240 3.78 9.65 -5.08
C VAL A 240 2.68 10.47 -5.76
N LYS A 241 1.60 9.81 -6.18
CA LYS A 241 0.33 10.44 -6.56
C LYS A 241 -0.64 10.35 -5.39
N MET A 242 -1.28 11.46 -5.06
CA MET A 242 -2.17 11.58 -3.92
C MET A 242 -3.47 12.27 -4.31
N ASP A 243 -4.56 11.52 -4.18
CA ASP A 243 -5.92 11.93 -4.49
C ASP A 243 -6.83 11.07 -3.59
N ILE A 244 -7.00 11.53 -2.35
CA ILE A 244 -7.56 10.78 -1.23
C ILE A 244 -8.65 11.59 -0.53
N GLU A 245 -9.34 12.43 -1.30
CA GLU A 245 -10.62 13.03 -0.97
C GLU A 245 -10.61 13.77 0.38
N GLY A 246 -9.59 14.62 0.59
CA GLY A 246 -9.42 15.47 1.76
C GLY A 246 -8.38 14.99 2.76
N ALA A 247 -7.98 13.71 2.72
CA ALA A 247 -6.93 13.22 3.62
C ALA A 247 -5.54 13.82 3.28
N GLU A 248 -5.36 14.48 2.13
CA GLU A 248 -4.11 15.16 1.76
C GLU A 248 -3.68 16.17 2.83
N TYR A 249 -4.66 16.88 3.40
CA TYR A 249 -4.43 17.92 4.39
C TYR A 249 -3.91 17.38 5.73
N ASP A 250 -4.20 16.11 6.04
CA ASP A 250 -3.66 15.43 7.22
C ASP A 250 -2.27 14.84 6.93
N ILE A 251 -2.10 14.25 5.73
CA ILE A 251 -0.88 13.53 5.35
C ILE A 251 0.29 14.47 5.10
N LEU A 252 0.09 15.60 4.42
CA LEU A 252 1.19 16.49 4.01
C LEU A 252 1.99 17.05 5.20
N PRO A 253 1.38 17.62 6.26
CA PRO A 253 2.11 18.01 7.46
C PRO A 253 2.83 16.84 8.12
N HIS A 254 2.23 15.65 8.12
CA HIS A 254 2.83 14.46 8.71
C HIS A 254 4.05 13.94 7.93
N LEU A 255 4.06 14.04 6.59
CA LEU A 255 5.25 13.76 5.77
C LEU A 255 6.41 14.68 6.15
N VAL A 256 6.13 15.94 6.48
CA VAL A 256 7.14 16.89 6.97
C VAL A 256 7.60 16.52 8.38
N GLU A 257 6.69 16.23 9.30
CA GLU A 257 7.02 15.80 10.66
C GLU A 257 7.96 14.59 10.67
N MET A 258 7.69 13.62 9.79
CA MET A 258 8.43 12.37 9.67
C MET A 258 9.66 12.46 8.77
N GLN A 259 9.94 13.61 8.16
CA GLN A 259 11.06 13.82 7.23
C GLN A 259 11.02 12.89 6.00
N ALA A 260 9.83 12.58 5.50
CA ALA A 260 9.64 11.71 4.35
C ALA A 260 10.21 12.30 3.05
N TRP A 261 10.52 13.60 3.00
CA TRP A 261 11.26 14.22 1.89
C TRP A 261 12.62 13.55 1.60
N THR A 262 13.16 12.78 2.55
CA THR A 262 14.42 12.04 2.35
C THR A 262 14.31 10.88 1.36
N VAL A 263 13.08 10.47 1.01
CA VAL A 263 12.81 9.33 0.13
C VAL A 263 11.75 9.63 -0.93
N ILE A 264 11.31 10.88 -1.09
CA ILE A 264 10.32 11.28 -2.11
C ILE A 264 11.01 12.21 -3.10
N ASP A 265 10.97 11.86 -4.39
CA ASP A 265 11.48 12.72 -5.46
C ASP A 265 10.37 13.57 -6.05
N VAL A 266 9.18 13.00 -6.23
CA VAL A 266 8.03 13.65 -6.84
C VAL A 266 6.77 13.42 -6.02
N LEU A 267 6.04 14.49 -5.74
CA LEU A 267 4.76 14.46 -5.05
C LEU A 267 3.70 15.20 -5.87
N LEU A 268 2.69 14.47 -6.32
CA LEU A 268 1.58 14.95 -7.13
C LEU A 268 0.32 14.91 -6.25
N VAL A 269 -0.35 16.04 -6.07
CA VAL A 269 -1.49 16.17 -5.15
C VAL A 269 -2.69 16.77 -5.87
N GLU A 270 -3.82 16.08 -5.82
CA GLU A 270 -5.12 16.61 -6.21
C GLU A 270 -5.80 17.26 -4.99
N TRP A 271 -6.27 18.51 -5.13
CA TRP A 271 -6.66 19.33 -3.99
C TRP A 271 -8.17 19.42 -3.77
N HIS A 272 -8.64 18.82 -2.68
CA HIS A 272 -10.05 18.82 -2.26
C HIS A 272 -10.40 19.98 -1.31
N ASN A 273 -10.21 21.22 -1.78
CA ASN A 273 -10.24 22.45 -0.96
C ASN A 273 -11.55 22.75 -0.19
N GLN A 274 -12.67 22.10 -0.54
CA GLN A 274 -13.97 22.32 0.11
C GLN A 274 -14.16 21.52 1.40
N LEU A 275 -13.29 20.54 1.68
CA LEU A 275 -13.42 19.61 2.80
C LEU A 275 -12.75 20.08 4.11
N PRO A 276 -11.48 20.53 4.09
CA PRO A 276 -10.73 20.87 5.31
C PRO A 276 -11.07 22.26 5.86
N SER A 277 -10.65 22.51 7.11
CA SER A 277 -10.67 23.86 7.69
C SER A 277 -9.64 24.78 7.01
N GLU A 278 -9.73 26.10 7.25
CA GLU A 278 -8.71 27.06 6.78
C GLU A 278 -7.34 26.77 7.40
N GLU A 279 -7.31 26.39 8.69
CA GLU A 279 -6.07 26.04 9.38
C GLU A 279 -5.39 24.82 8.76
N ALA A 280 -6.16 23.80 8.39
CA ALA A 280 -5.64 22.61 7.72
C ALA A 280 -5.12 22.92 6.30
N ARG A 281 -5.81 23.81 5.55
CA ARG A 281 -5.32 24.31 4.25
C ARG A 281 -4.00 25.05 4.38
N GLU A 282 -3.88 25.93 5.36
CA GLU A 282 -2.63 26.67 5.59
C GLU A 282 -1.50 25.73 6.06
N ALA A 283 -1.81 24.72 6.89
CA ALA A 283 -0.84 23.70 7.29
C ALA A 283 -0.32 22.89 6.09
N ALA A 284 -1.21 22.43 5.21
CA ALA A 284 -0.83 21.69 4.00
C ALA A 284 -0.01 22.53 3.03
N LYS A 285 -0.39 23.81 2.84
CA LYS A 285 0.39 24.77 2.03
C LYS A 285 1.80 24.97 2.58
N ASN A 286 1.94 25.14 3.90
CA ASN A 286 3.25 25.25 4.55
C ASN A 286 4.07 23.94 4.43
N ALA A 287 3.39 22.79 4.48
CA ALA A 287 4.03 21.49 4.31
C ALA A 287 4.60 21.33 2.89
N ILE A 288 3.83 21.64 1.85
CA ILE A 288 4.31 21.62 0.45
C ILE A 288 5.52 22.53 0.27
N ALA A 289 5.45 23.78 0.74
CA ALA A 289 6.59 24.70 0.64
C ALA A 289 7.85 24.15 1.36
N THR A 290 7.66 23.42 2.47
CA THR A 290 8.76 22.75 3.17
C THR A 290 9.32 21.58 2.37
N LEU A 291 8.47 20.74 1.78
CA LEU A 291 8.88 19.60 0.95
C LEU A 291 9.67 20.08 -0.29
N GLU A 292 9.17 21.12 -0.96
CA GLU A 292 9.87 21.76 -2.09
C GLU A 292 11.22 22.33 -1.68
N ALA A 293 11.28 23.06 -0.55
CA ALA A 293 12.53 23.59 -0.02
C ALA A 293 13.53 22.49 0.40
N LYS A 294 13.05 21.25 0.60
CA LYS A 294 13.86 20.06 0.87
C LYS A 294 14.20 19.23 -0.36
N GLY A 295 13.77 19.67 -1.56
CA GLY A 295 14.14 19.07 -2.83
C GLY A 295 13.10 18.16 -3.47
N VAL A 296 11.90 18.03 -2.88
CA VAL A 296 10.80 17.28 -3.49
C VAL A 296 10.21 18.09 -4.63
N SER A 297 10.09 17.50 -5.81
CA SER A 297 9.37 18.11 -6.94
C SER A 297 7.86 17.99 -6.71
N CYS A 298 7.15 19.11 -6.65
CA CYS A 298 5.69 19.14 -6.44
C CYS A 298 4.97 19.75 -7.67
N PRO A 299 5.02 19.12 -8.85
CA PRO A 299 4.32 19.63 -10.02
C PRO A 299 2.80 19.64 -9.80
N HIS A 300 2.12 20.54 -10.50
CA HIS A 300 0.66 20.56 -10.48
C HIS A 300 0.10 19.23 -11.03
N TYR A 301 -0.96 18.75 -10.37
CA TYR A 301 -1.69 17.54 -10.71
C TYR A 301 -3.18 17.77 -10.49
N ASP A 302 -3.98 17.26 -11.41
CA ASP A 302 -5.44 17.25 -11.37
C ASP A 302 -5.91 16.15 -12.33
N SER A 303 -6.64 15.14 -11.83
CA SER A 303 -7.11 14.02 -12.65
C SER A 303 -8.13 14.43 -13.73
N ALA A 304 -8.77 15.59 -13.60
CA ALA A 304 -9.69 16.14 -14.58
C ALA A 304 -9.01 16.80 -15.79
N THR A 305 -7.68 16.94 -15.77
CA THR A 305 -6.88 17.56 -16.84
C THR A 305 -6.26 16.58 -17.83
#